data_AF-A0A183E9G7-F1
#
_entry.id   AF-A0A183E9G7-F1
#
_cell.length_a   1.000
_cell.length_b   1.000
_cell.length_c   1.000
_cell.angle_alpha   90.00
_cell.angle_beta   90.00
_cell.angle_gamma   90.00
#
_symmetry.space_group_name_H-M   'P 1'
#
loop_
_entity.id
_entity.type
_entity.pdbx_description
1 polymer ?
#
loop_
_entity_poly.entity_id
_entity_poly.type
_entity_poly.pdbx_seq_one_letter_code
_entity_poly.pdbx_strand_id
1 'polypeptide(L)'
;MPLNSQSCAEKELLLDPRNNQQIELRSNTDILNNRISSCFEFQRNNISWYQCDGNRRFISKRARWWFIALGNCNSTIGVDLEFDFLMTNGAPNSIWFYHFSADEFCECNSRFMHF
;
A
#
# COMPACT_ATOMS: atom_id res chain seq x y z
N MET A 1 -11.54 -19.85 16.78
CA MET A 1 -11.97 -20.35 15.46
C MET A 1 -10.74 -20.30 14.57
N PRO A 2 -10.17 -21.42 14.08
CA PRO A 2 -8.92 -21.34 13.33
C PRO A 2 -9.14 -20.83 11.91
N LEU A 3 -8.03 -20.39 11.34
CA LEU A 3 -7.85 -19.36 10.32
C LEU A 3 -8.48 -19.63 8.96
N ASN A 4 -8.90 -18.53 8.34
CA ASN A 4 -9.39 -18.39 6.98
C ASN A 4 -8.54 -19.17 5.94
N SER A 5 -9.10 -20.24 5.36
CA SER A 5 -8.47 -21.18 4.42
C SER A 5 -8.24 -20.62 3.00
N GLN A 6 -8.20 -19.30 2.85
CA GLN A 6 -8.04 -18.65 1.55
C GLN A 6 -6.56 -18.51 1.20
N SER A 7 -6.23 -18.85 -0.05
CA SER A 7 -4.96 -18.57 -0.68
C SER A 7 -4.71 -17.06 -0.79
N CYS A 8 -3.45 -16.69 -1.01
CA CYS A 8 -3.05 -15.28 -1.15
C CYS A 8 -3.76 -14.62 -2.34
N ALA A 9 -3.80 -15.31 -3.49
CA ALA A 9 -4.50 -14.84 -4.69
C ALA A 9 -6.01 -14.62 -4.45
N GLU A 10 -6.67 -15.52 -3.72
CA GLU A 10 -8.10 -15.36 -3.39
C GLU A 10 -8.36 -14.12 -2.54
N LYS A 11 -7.44 -13.75 -1.65
CA LYS A 11 -7.54 -12.51 -0.85
C LYS A 11 -7.35 -11.27 -1.71
N GLU A 12 -6.42 -11.30 -2.68
CA GLU A 12 -6.23 -10.20 -3.62
C GLU A 12 -7.47 -9.97 -4.50
N LEU A 13 -8.14 -11.06 -4.91
CA LEU A 13 -9.38 -11.01 -5.69
C LEU A 13 -10.57 -10.37 -4.96
N LEU A 14 -10.50 -10.23 -3.62
CA LEU A 14 -11.51 -9.49 -2.88
C LEU A 14 -11.45 -7.98 -3.16
N LEU A 15 -10.33 -7.48 -3.67
CA LEU A 15 -10.13 -6.06 -3.98
C LEU A 15 -10.56 -5.78 -5.43
N ASP A 16 -11.16 -4.61 -5.67
CA ASP A 16 -11.53 -4.18 -7.03
C ASP A 16 -10.39 -3.32 -7.62
N PRO A 17 -9.70 -3.81 -8.67
CA PRO A 17 -8.61 -3.07 -9.27
C PRO A 17 -9.02 -1.75 -9.92
N ARG A 18 -10.28 -1.62 -10.37
CA ARG A 18 -10.82 -0.38 -10.96
C ARG A 18 -10.93 0.75 -9.94
N ASN A 19 -10.97 0.39 -8.66
CA ASN A 19 -11.02 1.32 -7.54
C ASN A 19 -9.64 1.62 -6.94
N ASN A 20 -8.55 1.21 -7.62
CA ASN A 20 -7.16 1.35 -7.14
C ASN A 20 -6.93 0.75 -5.74
N GLN A 21 -7.70 -0.28 -5.37
CA GLN A 21 -7.56 -0.97 -4.08
C GLN A 21 -6.32 -1.90 -4.03
N GLN A 22 -5.69 -2.13 -5.19
CA GLN A 22 -4.48 -2.94 -5.33
C GLN A 22 -3.33 -2.04 -5.79
N ILE A 23 -2.22 -2.07 -5.04
CA ILE A 23 -0.98 -1.37 -5.36
C ILE A 23 0.08 -2.43 -5.61
N GLU A 24 0.39 -2.66 -6.88
CA GLU A 24 1.48 -3.55 -7.27
C GLU A 24 2.81 -2.79 -7.20
N LEU A 25 3.78 -3.34 -6.48
CA LEU A 25 5.14 -2.83 -6.38
C LEU A 25 6.01 -3.67 -7.33
N ARG A 26 6.16 -3.22 -8.58
CA ARG A 26 6.95 -3.90 -9.62
C ARG A 26 7.92 -2.94 -10.28
N SER A 27 9.07 -3.46 -10.70
CA SER A 27 10.06 -2.71 -11.48
C SER A 27 9.44 -2.11 -12.75
N ASN A 28 9.85 -0.89 -13.10
CA ASN A 28 9.33 -0.07 -14.21
C ASN A 28 9.57 -0.64 -15.63
N THR A 29 9.93 -1.92 -15.76
CA THR A 29 10.03 -2.60 -17.06
C THR A 29 8.67 -3.00 -17.63
N ASP A 30 7.61 -3.01 -16.82
CA ASP A 30 6.23 -3.32 -17.24
C ASP A 30 5.44 -2.06 -17.66
N ILE A 31 5.79 -1.48 -18.81
CA ILE A 31 5.19 -0.25 -19.38
C ILE A 31 3.68 -0.41 -19.72
N LEU A 32 3.17 -1.65 -19.75
CA LEU A 32 1.83 -1.96 -20.27
C LEU A 32 0.70 -1.86 -19.23
N ASN A 33 1.01 -1.85 -17.93
CA ASN A 33 0.01 -1.79 -16.87
C ASN A 33 0.24 -0.53 -16.03
N ASN A 34 -0.33 0.58 -16.49
CA ASN A 34 -0.23 1.92 -15.88
C ASN A 34 -0.98 2.03 -14.53
N ARG A 35 -0.70 1.11 -13.60
CA ARG A 35 -1.04 1.17 -12.19
C ARG A 35 0.18 1.75 -11.50
N ILE A 36 0.17 3.08 -11.52
CA ILE A 36 1.16 4.12 -11.21
C ILE A 36 1.91 3.90 -9.88
N SER A 37 2.91 3.03 -9.87
CA SER A 37 3.95 2.97 -8.85
C SER A 37 5.28 2.89 -9.60
N SER A 38 6.02 4.00 -9.65
CA SER A 38 7.32 4.06 -10.30
C SER A 38 8.35 3.43 -9.36
N CYS A 39 8.64 2.14 -9.56
CA CYS A 39 9.69 1.46 -8.81
C CYS A 39 10.99 1.36 -9.63
N PHE A 40 12.10 1.74 -9.01
CA PHE A 40 13.44 1.52 -9.54
C PHE A 40 14.31 0.81 -8.53
N GLU A 41 15.22 -0.01 -9.03
CA GLU A 41 16.19 -0.74 -8.21
C GLU A 41 17.37 0.18 -7.88
N PHE A 42 17.82 0.14 -6.62
CA PHE A 42 19.03 0.82 -6.17
C PHE A 42 19.77 -0.04 -5.14
N GLN A 43 21.06 0.26 -4.91
CA GLN A 43 21.88 -0.46 -3.95
C GLN A 43 22.08 0.38 -2.69
N ARG A 44 21.81 -0.20 -1.52
CA ARG A 44 22.06 0.41 -0.20
C ARG A 44 22.84 -0.60 0.63
N ASN A 45 24.05 -0.26 1.06
CA ASN A 45 24.92 -1.14 1.85
C ASN A 45 25.16 -2.53 1.20
N ASN A 46 25.37 -2.57 -0.14
CA ASN A 46 25.50 -3.80 -0.93
C ASN A 46 24.27 -4.74 -0.91
N ILE A 47 23.09 -4.20 -0.58
CA ILE A 47 21.81 -4.90 -0.67
C ILE A 47 20.98 -4.21 -1.76
N SER A 48 20.30 -5.00 -2.59
CA SER A 48 19.35 -4.48 -3.58
C SER A 48 18.05 -4.05 -2.89
N TRP A 49 17.62 -2.83 -3.16
CA TRP A 49 16.37 -2.24 -2.69
C TRP A 49 15.55 -1.75 -3.88
N TYR A 50 14.23 -1.75 -3.72
CA TYR A 50 13.32 -1.10 -4.65
C TYR A 50 12.77 0.16 -4.00
N GLN A 51 12.96 1.30 -4.66
CA GLN A 51 12.31 2.55 -4.28
C GLN A 51 11.12 2.77 -5.20
N CYS A 52 9.93 2.76 -4.61
CA CYS A 52 8.66 2.95 -5.31
C CYS A 52 8.01 4.26 -4.87
N ASP A 53 7.55 5.06 -5.83
CA ASP A 53 6.73 6.24 -5.57
C ASP A 53 5.43 6.19 -6.40
N GLY A 54 4.34 6.71 -5.84
CA GLY A 54 3.08 6.79 -6.56
C GLY A 54 2.00 7.55 -5.81
N ASN A 55 1.12 8.21 -6.56
CA ASN A 55 -0.08 8.86 -6.05
C ASN A 55 -1.30 8.29 -6.74
N ARG A 56 -2.31 7.89 -5.97
CA ARG A 56 -3.58 7.40 -6.51
C ARG A 56 -4.75 7.79 -5.62
N ARG A 57 -5.90 7.98 -6.25
CA ARG A 57 -7.19 8.00 -5.57
C ARG A 57 -7.74 6.58 -5.53
N PHE A 58 -7.99 6.06 -4.34
CA PHE A 58 -8.68 4.79 -4.16
C PHE A 58 -10.11 5.00 -3.66
N ILE A 59 -10.98 4.05 -3.96
CA ILE A 59 -12.32 3.97 -3.36
C ILE A 59 -12.30 2.76 -2.44
N SER A 60 -12.55 2.96 -1.15
CA SER A 60 -12.58 1.85 -0.19
C SER A 60 -13.78 0.93 -0.44
N LYS A 61 -13.64 -0.36 -0.12
CA LYS A 61 -14.75 -1.32 -0.21
C LYS A 61 -15.79 -1.12 0.90
N ARG A 62 -15.41 -0.42 1.98
CA ARG A 62 -16.25 -0.13 3.15
C ARG A 62 -16.02 1.31 3.60
N ALA A 63 -17.06 1.94 4.16
CA ALA A 63 -17.06 3.37 4.45
C ALA A 63 -16.21 3.81 5.66
N ARG A 64 -15.86 2.92 6.60
CA ARG A 64 -15.28 3.32 7.91
C ARG A 64 -14.18 2.42 8.48
N TRP A 65 -13.90 1.27 7.87
CA TRP A 65 -12.83 0.39 8.34
C TRP A 65 -12.09 -0.12 7.12
N TRP A 66 -10.87 0.34 6.95
CA TRP A 66 -9.95 -0.07 5.93
C TRP A 66 -8.62 -0.39 6.59
N PHE A 67 -7.84 -1.23 5.93
CA PHE A 67 -6.49 -1.56 6.35
C PHE A 67 -5.65 -1.72 5.09
N ILE A 68 -4.37 -1.42 5.21
CA ILE A 68 -3.39 -1.74 4.18
C ILE A 68 -2.78 -3.08 4.57
N ALA A 69 -2.74 -4.01 3.64
CA ALA A 69 -2.10 -5.30 3.82
C ALA A 69 -1.01 -5.47 2.78
N LEU A 70 0.14 -6.00 3.20
CA LEU A 70 1.23 -6.36 2.30
C LEU A 70 1.06 -7.81 1.84
N GLY A 71 1.04 -8.02 0.53
CA GLY A 71 0.99 -9.34 -0.10
C GLY A 71 2.36 -9.75 -0.62
N ASN A 72 2.83 -10.93 -0.23
CA ASN A 72 4.05 -11.55 -0.77
C ASN A 72 3.77 -13.01 -1.14
N CYS A 73 2.87 -13.21 -2.10
CA CYS A 73 2.22 -14.50 -2.34
C CYS A 73 3.13 -15.59 -2.92
N ASN A 74 4.19 -15.23 -3.65
CA ASN A 74 5.04 -16.16 -4.43
C ASN A 74 6.47 -16.27 -3.88
N SER A 75 6.68 -15.93 -2.61
CA SER A 75 8.00 -15.94 -2.00
C SER A 75 7.99 -16.72 -0.69
N THR A 76 9.10 -17.40 -0.42
CA THR A 76 9.38 -18.10 0.85
C THR A 76 10.17 -17.24 1.82
N ILE A 77 10.70 -16.09 1.36
CA ILE A 77 11.42 -15.11 2.16
C ILE A 77 10.50 -13.95 2.54
N GLY A 78 10.69 -13.39 3.74
CA GLY A 78 9.98 -12.19 4.19
C GLY A 78 10.31 -10.97 3.34
N VAL A 79 9.49 -9.93 3.44
CA VAL A 79 9.75 -8.63 2.81
C VAL A 79 10.19 -7.66 3.90
N ASP A 80 11.31 -6.99 3.67
CA ASP A 80 11.71 -5.80 4.42
C ASP A 80 11.23 -4.57 3.66
N LEU A 81 10.51 -3.68 4.33
CA LEU A 81 9.78 -2.59 3.68
C LEU A 81 9.77 -1.34 4.56
N GLU A 82 10.31 -0.25 4.01
CA GLU A 82 10.17 1.11 4.54
C GLU A 82 9.05 1.80 3.74
N PHE A 83 8.08 2.42 4.42
CA PHE A 83 6.96 3.08 3.76
C PHE A 83 6.64 4.44 4.36
N ASP A 84 6.12 5.32 3.51
CA ASP A 84 5.52 6.59 3.88
C ASP A 84 4.20 6.74 3.10
N PHE A 85 3.13 7.16 3.78
CA PHE A 85 1.81 7.31 3.18
C PHE A 85 1.21 8.66 3.54
N LEU A 86 0.86 9.43 2.51
CA LEU A 86 -0.01 10.58 2.64
C LEU A 86 -1.43 10.23 2.19
N MET A 87 -2.39 10.24 3.12
CA MET A 87 -3.79 9.92 2.84
C MET A 87 -4.69 11.13 3.08
N THR A 88 -5.51 11.45 2.07
CA THR A 88 -6.36 12.64 2.06
C THR A 88 -7.80 12.31 1.65
N ASN A 89 -8.76 13.01 2.24
CA ASN A 89 -10.22 12.82 2.03
C ASN A 89 -10.87 13.96 1.25
N GLY A 90 -10.20 15.10 1.14
CA GLY A 90 -10.79 16.33 0.60
C GLY A 90 -9.87 17.05 -0.38
N ALA A 91 -10.36 18.17 -0.90
CA ALA A 91 -9.52 19.08 -1.67
C ALA A 91 -8.53 19.82 -0.75
N PRO A 92 -7.35 20.23 -1.24
CA PRO A 92 -6.31 20.90 -0.43
C PRO A 92 -6.77 22.18 0.25
N ASN A 93 -7.81 22.84 -0.29
CA ASN A 93 -8.42 24.04 0.29
C ASN A 93 -9.32 23.74 1.51
N SER A 94 -9.66 22.47 1.76
CA SER A 94 -10.50 22.04 2.86
C SER A 94 -9.64 21.54 4.02
N ILE A 95 -8.89 22.46 4.64
CA ILE A 95 -7.82 22.15 5.62
C ILE A 95 -8.31 21.18 6.72
N TRP A 96 -9.52 21.38 7.24
CA TRP A 96 -10.10 20.57 8.31
C TRP A 96 -10.49 19.14 7.90
N PHE A 97 -10.71 18.89 6.61
CA PHE A 97 -11.14 17.59 6.08
C PHE A 97 -10.15 17.02 5.06
N TYR A 98 -9.00 17.66 4.91
CA TYR A 98 -8.01 17.29 3.90
C TYR A 98 -7.34 15.98 4.29
N HIS A 99 -6.84 15.86 5.51
CA HIS A 99 -6.13 14.65 5.98
C HIS A 99 -7.09 13.64 6.62
N PHE A 100 -6.75 12.35 6.51
CA PHE A 100 -7.38 11.31 7.33
C PHE A 100 -7.04 11.55 8.82
N SER A 101 -8.01 11.28 9.70
CA SER A 101 -7.80 11.36 11.16
C SER A 101 -6.77 10.33 11.61
N ALA A 102 -5.75 10.77 12.34
CA ALA A 102 -4.69 9.92 12.88
C ALA A 102 -5.21 8.84 13.85
N ASP A 103 -6.43 9.01 14.37
CA ASP A 103 -7.11 8.07 15.28
C ASP A 103 -7.43 6.70 14.64
N GLU A 104 -7.30 6.54 13.31
CA GLU A 104 -7.49 5.25 12.62
C GLU A 104 -6.20 4.42 12.47
N PHE A 105 -5.03 4.91 12.91
CA PHE A 105 -3.72 4.22 12.78
C PHE A 105 -3.32 3.38 14.02
N CYS A 106 -4.22 3.16 14.98
CA CYS A 106 -3.88 2.40 16.18
C CYS A 106 -3.58 0.92 15.85
N GLU A 107 -2.38 0.49 16.27
CA GLU A 107 -1.80 -0.87 16.23
C GLU A 107 -1.11 -1.35 14.93
N CYS A 108 -0.13 -0.59 14.43
CA CYS A 108 1.06 -1.23 13.86
C CYS A 108 2.22 -1.03 14.85
N ASN A 109 2.51 -2.06 15.65
CA ASN A 109 3.56 -1.96 16.66
C ASN A 109 4.93 -1.85 15.96
N SER A 110 5.49 -0.64 16.06
CA SER A 110 6.89 -0.25 15.93
C SER A 110 7.33 0.52 14.66
N ARG A 111 7.75 1.77 14.94
CA ARG A 111 8.79 2.63 14.32
C ARG A 111 8.34 3.79 13.39
N PHE A 112 8.23 4.95 14.06
CA PHE A 112 8.47 6.34 13.63
C PHE A 112 7.64 6.91 12.45
N MET A 113 6.59 7.66 12.82
CA MET A 113 6.09 8.80 12.05
C MET A 113 6.75 10.08 12.57
N HIS A 114 7.37 10.87 11.70
CA HIS A 114 7.69 12.27 11.98
C HIS A 114 6.87 13.14 11.01
N PHE A 115 6.15 14.12 11.58
CA PHE A 115 5.39 15.15 10.87
C PHE A 115 6.31 16.24 10.30
#